data_AF-A0A9X5XJX7-F1
#
_entry.id   AF-A0A9X5XJX7-F1
#
_cell.length_a   1.000
_cell.length_b   1.000
_cell.length_c   1.000
_cell.angle_alpha   90.00
_cell.angle_beta   90.00
_cell.angle_gamma   90.00
#
_symmetry.space_group_name_H-M   'P 1'
#
loop_
_entity.id
_entity.type
_entity.pdbx_description
1 polymer ?
#
loop_
_entity_poly.entity_id
_entity_poly.type
_entity_poly.pdbx_seq_one_letter_code
_entity_poly.pdbx_strand_id
1 'polypeptide(L)' 'DLMLPGCDLWIFDGAQVLFNHFTGNGDWSDPPLELRTEPGIVKQCTDAFEAVWDRAIAHDQYEIH' A
#
# COMPACT_ATOMS: atom_id res chain seq x y z
N ASP A 1 -13.11 -7.38 -6.12
CA ASP A 1 -12.32 -8.23 -5.19
C ASP A 1 -10.84 -7.90 -5.38
N LEU A 2 -10.21 -7.31 -4.35
CA LEU A 2 -8.76 -7.13 -4.26
C LEU A 2 -8.39 -7.43 -2.80
N MET A 3 -7.34 -8.22 -2.60
CA MET A 3 -6.79 -8.48 -1.26
C MET A 3 -5.88 -7.33 -0.88
N LEU A 4 -6.46 -6.14 -0.69
CA LEU A 4 -5.70 -4.95 -0.34
C LEU A 4 -5.13 -5.08 1.08
N PRO A 5 -3.90 -4.61 1.30
CA PRO A 5 -3.35 -4.43 2.63
C PRO A 5 -4.24 -3.50 3.46
N GLY A 6 -4.40 -3.83 4.75
CA GLY A 6 -5.28 -3.08 5.66
C GLY A 6 -4.67 -1.77 6.18
N CYS A 7 -3.39 -1.54 5.90
CA CYS A 7 -2.66 -0.33 6.27
C CYS A 7 -2.03 0.32 5.03
N ASP A 8 -1.81 1.61 5.14
CA ASP A 8 -1.03 2.35 4.15
C ASP A 8 0.41 1.81 4.09
N LEU A 9 1.01 1.85 2.91
CA LEU A 9 2.33 1.30 2.70
C LEU A 9 3.09 1.95 1.55
N TRP A 10 4.40 1.76 1.57
CA TRP A 10 5.28 1.99 0.41
C TRP A 10 5.91 0.67 -0.03
N ILE A 11 5.98 0.45 -1.35
CA ILE A 11 6.69 -0.68 -1.97
C ILE A 11 7.94 -0.12 -2.65
N PHE A 12 9.11 -0.70 -2.33
CA PHE A 12 10.39 -0.31 -2.89
C PHE A 12 10.93 -1.41 -3.80
N ASP A 13 11.08 -1.09 -5.09
CA ASP A 13 11.68 -1.94 -6.14
C ASP A 13 11.14 -3.38 -6.19
N GLY A 14 9.90 -3.60 -5.73
CA GLY A 14 9.30 -4.93 -5.60
C GLY A 14 10.06 -5.89 -4.67
N ALA A 15 10.89 -5.38 -3.77
CA ALA A 15 11.74 -6.16 -2.87
C ALA A 15 11.46 -5.91 -1.39
N GLN A 16 10.87 -4.76 -1.05
CA GLN A 16 10.60 -4.37 0.35
C GLN A 16 9.27 -3.64 0.44
N VAL A 17 8.59 -3.79 1.58
CA VAL A 17 7.37 -3.07 1.90
C VAL A 17 7.54 -2.40 3.25
N LEU A 18 7.23 -1.11 3.34
CA LEU A 18 7.17 -0.36 4.58
C LEU A 18 5.71 -0.04 4.90
N PHE A 19 5.17 -0.65 5.95
CA PHE A 19 3.82 -0.36 6.43
C PHE A 19 3.84 0.85 7.36
N ASN A 20 2.91 1.77 7.14
CA ASN A 20 2.71 2.96 7.94
C ASN A 20 1.56 2.71 8.93
N HIS A 21 1.87 2.69 10.23
CA HIS A 21 0.91 2.39 11.29
C HIS A 21 0.39 3.68 11.93
N PHE A 22 -0.92 3.87 11.93
CA PHE A 22 -1.59 5.03 12.52
C PHE A 22 -2.59 4.62 13.61
N THR A 23 -2.74 5.46 14.63
CA THR A 23 -3.62 5.21 15.79
C THR A 23 -5.11 5.40 15.49
N GLY A 24 -5.44 5.92 14.30
CA GLY A 24 -6.79 6.29 13.89
C GLY A 24 -7.22 7.70 14.31
N ASN A 25 -6.52 8.33 15.26
CA ASN A 25 -6.78 9.72 15.69
C ASN A 25 -5.92 10.75 14.93
N GLY A 26 -5.25 10.33 13.86
CA GLY A 26 -4.32 11.16 13.08
C GLY A 26 -2.87 11.10 13.54
N ASP A 27 -2.57 10.43 14.66
CA ASP A 27 -1.20 10.22 15.15
C ASP A 27 -0.59 8.92 14.62
N TRP A 28 0.74 8.89 14.53
CA TRP A 28 1.51 7.67 14.33
C TRP A 28 1.33 6.70 15.50
N SER A 29 1.25 5.40 15.20
CA SER A 29 1.31 4.34 16.20
C SER A 29 2.71 4.18 16.78
N ASP A 30 2.82 3.34 17.82
CA ASP A 30 4.11 2.89 18.37
C ASP A 30 4.18 1.35 18.31
N PRO A 31 5.00 0.76 17.41
CA PRO A 31 5.91 1.42 16.49
C PRO A 31 5.18 2.07 15.30
N PRO A 32 5.73 3.16 14.72
CA PRO A 32 5.08 3.90 13.64
C PRO A 32 5.22 3.22 12.28
N LEU A 33 6.29 2.43 12.10
CA LEU A 33 6.70 1.88 10.82
C LEU A 33 7.09 0.40 10.99
N GLU A 34 6.74 -0.43 10.01
CA GLU A 34 7.14 -1.83 9.95
C GLU A 34 7.71 -2.16 8.56
N LEU A 35 9.02 -2.48 8.52
CA LEU A 35 9.68 -2.93 7.30
C LEU A 35 9.57 -4.45 7.16
N ARG A 36 9.10 -4.90 5.99
CA ARG A 36 9.02 -6.31 5.60
C ARG A 36 9.76 -6.56 4.30
N THR A 37 10.43 -7.70 4.23
CA THR A 37 11.25 -8.12 3.07
C THR A 37 10.99 -9.57 2.67
N GLU A 38 10.04 -10.23 3.35
CA GLU A 38 9.64 -11.59 3.04
C GLU A 38 9.02 -11.65 1.64
N PRO A 39 9.54 -12.47 0.70
CA PRO A 39 9.11 -12.44 -0.70
C PRO A 39 7.61 -12.66 -0.90
N GLY A 40 6.97 -13.46 -0.04
CA GLY A 40 5.53 -13.70 -0.10
C GLY A 40 4.71 -12.46 0.25
N ILE A 41 5.11 -11.70 1.28
CA ILE A 41 4.42 -10.47 1.71
C ILE A 41 4.61 -9.39 0.65
N VAL A 42 5.84 -9.21 0.19
CA VAL A 42 6.17 -8.22 -0.85
C VAL A 42 5.38 -8.51 -2.12
N LYS A 43 5.40 -9.76 -2.60
CA LYS A 43 4.66 -10.15 -3.80
C LYS A 43 3.16 -9.91 -3.66
N GLN A 44 2.56 -10.26 -2.52
CA GLN A 44 1.13 -10.05 -2.32
C GLN A 44 0.75 -8.56 -2.39
N CYS A 45 1.54 -7.69 -1.75
CA CYS A 45 1.30 -6.25 -1.78
C CYS A 45 1.48 -5.67 -3.19
N THR A 46 2.55 -6.07 -3.89
CA THR A 46 2.81 -5.64 -5.27
C THR A 46 1.68 -6.07 -6.20
N ASP A 47 1.31 -7.35 -6.20
CA ASP A 47 0.25 -7.88 -7.07
C ASP A 47 -1.10 -7.18 -6.80
N ALA A 48 -1.40 -6.87 -5.54
CA ALA A 48 -2.62 -6.17 -5.17
C ALA A 48 -2.66 -4.74 -5.74
N PHE A 49 -1.56 -3.99 -5.66
CA PHE A 49 -1.50 -2.62 -6.17
C PHE A 49 -1.37 -2.53 -7.70
N GLU A 50 -0.71 -3.47 -8.37
CA GLU A 50 -0.77 -3.58 -9.83
C GLU A 50 -2.23 -3.76 -10.30
N ALA A 51 -2.99 -4.63 -9.62
CA ALA A 51 -4.41 -4.82 -9.92
C ALA A 51 -5.29 -3.61 -9.55
N VAL A 52 -4.86 -2.74 -8.63
CA VAL A 52 -5.48 -1.42 -8.42
C VAL A 52 -5.24 -0.53 -9.62
N TRP A 53 -3.99 -0.48 -10.10
CA TRP A 53 -3.60 0.39 -11.21
C TRP A 53 -4.36 0.07 -12.49
N ASP A 54 -4.54 -1.21 -12.80
CA ASP A 54 -5.36 -1.68 -13.94
C ASP A 54 -6.82 -1.22 -13.89
N ARG A 55 -7.32 -0.85 -12.69
CA ARG A 55 -8.71 -0.42 -12.45
C ARG A 55 -8.83 1.07 -12.17
N ALA A 56 -7.71 1.76 -11.95
CA ALA A 56 -7.69 3.16 -11.58
C ALA A 56 -7.96 4.06 -12.79
N ILE A 57 -8.48 5.26 -12.52
CA ILE A 57 -8.53 6.34 -13.52
C ILE A 57 -7.19 7.07 -13.44
N ALA A 58 -6.54 7.25 -14.59
CA ALA A 58 -5.30 8.02 -14.65
C ALA A 58 -5.55 9.44 -14.12
N HIS A 59 -4.61 9.97 -13.33
CA HIS A 59 -4.84 11.21 -12.59
C HIS A 59 -5.19 12.40 -13.50
N ASP A 60 -4.61 12.46 -14.70
CA ASP A 60 -4.87 13.46 -15.73
C ASP A 60 -6.25 13.35 -16.38
N GLN A 61 -6.90 12.20 -16.24
CA GLN A 61 -8.25 11.91 -16.74
C GLN A 61 -9.31 11.99 -15.63
N TYR A 62 -8.89 12.21 -14.38
CA TYR A 62 -9.80 12.28 -13.24
C TYR A 62 -10.51 13.64 -13.19
N GLU A 63 -11.83 13.62 -13.24
CA GLU A 63 -12.68 14.82 -13.15
C GLU A 63 -13.37 14.91 -11.77
N ILE A 64 -13.40 16.10 -11.18
CA ILE A 64 -14.16 16.39 -9.96
C ILE A 64 -15.56 16.85 -10.40
N HIS A 65 -16.58 16.08 -10.05
CA HIS A 65 -17.98 16.41 -10.30
C HIS A 65 -18.65 17.02 -9.07
#